data_AF-A0A4V2YDF6-F1
#
_entry.id   AF-A0A4V2YDF6-F1
#
_cell.length_a   1.000
_cell.length_b   1.000
_cell.length_c   1.000
_cell.angle_alpha   90.00
_cell.angle_beta   90.00
_cell.angle_gamma   90.00
#
_symmetry.space_group_name_H-M   'P 1'
#
loop_
_entity.id
_entity.type
_entity.pdbx_description
1 polymer ?
#
loop_
_entity_poly.entity_id
_entity_poly.type
_entity_poly.pdbx_seq_one_letter_code
_entity_poly.pdbx_strand_id
1 'polypeptide(L)'
;MDWTGRRAAAGGYIALFGANWAGVVLVLIGQMTGAPPTAIAGIVLFGIGQAGINVLAFALRRWPVPAGRFDARASNVSRAWHRLTLGLEVPAALRALRNS
;
A
#
# COMPACT_ATOMS: atom_id res chain seq x y z
N MET A 1 8.15 -0.36 -9.88
CA MET A 1 9.41 -0.76 -9.20
C MET A 1 9.76 -2.15 -9.66
N ASP A 2 11.04 -2.48 -9.68
CA ASP A 2 11.45 -3.87 -9.85
C ASP A 2 11.34 -4.61 -8.51
N TRP A 3 10.44 -5.59 -8.48
CA TRP A 3 10.18 -6.47 -7.32
C TRP A 3 10.95 -7.80 -7.43
N THR A 4 11.74 -7.98 -8.47
CA THR A 4 12.56 -9.19 -8.69
C THR A 4 13.51 -9.42 -7.53
N GLY A 5 13.50 -10.63 -6.97
CA GLY A 5 14.27 -10.98 -5.77
C GLY A 5 13.72 -10.42 -4.44
N ARG A 6 12.52 -9.81 -4.44
CA ARG A 6 11.95 -9.11 -3.26
C ARG A 6 10.53 -9.57 -2.93
N ARG A 7 10.28 -10.88 -3.02
CA ARG A 7 8.97 -11.50 -2.78
C ARG A 7 8.35 -11.11 -1.44
N ALA A 8 9.15 -11.06 -0.37
CA ALA A 8 8.66 -10.69 0.96
C ALA A 8 8.11 -9.25 1.01
N ALA A 9 8.80 -8.29 0.38
CA ALA A 9 8.35 -6.91 0.30
C ALA A 9 7.13 -6.76 -0.63
N ALA A 10 7.08 -7.50 -1.74
CA ALA A 10 5.93 -7.53 -2.64
C ALA A 10 4.68 -8.12 -1.94
N GLY A 11 4.85 -9.22 -1.22
CA GLY A 11 3.78 -9.85 -0.42
C GLY A 11 3.30 -8.93 0.70
N GLY A 12 4.23 -8.34 1.45
CA GLY A 12 3.92 -7.35 2.48
C GLY A 12 3.16 -6.15 1.92
N TYR A 13 3.57 -5.63 0.77
CA TYR A 13 2.84 -4.54 0.10
C TYR A 13 1.40 -4.94 -0.26
N ILE A 14 1.21 -6.10 -0.89
CA ILE A 14 -0.14 -6.57 -1.28
C ILE A 14 -1.03 -6.75 -0.05
N ALA A 15 -0.51 -7.33 1.03
CA ALA A 15 -1.24 -7.49 2.28
C ALA A 15 -1.64 -6.12 2.89
N LEU A 16 -0.71 -5.16 2.95
CA LEU A 16 -0.97 -3.82 3.48
C LEU A 16 -1.95 -3.02 2.62
N PHE A 17 -1.81 -3.11 1.30
CA PHE A 17 -2.73 -2.46 0.36
C PHE A 17 -4.13 -3.06 0.44
N GLY A 18 -4.23 -4.40 0.56
CA GLY A 18 -5.48 -5.10 0.80
C GLY A 18 -6.12 -4.73 2.13
N ALA A 19 -5.35 -4.66 3.22
CA ALA A 19 -5.80 -4.22 4.52
C ALA A 19 -6.38 -2.79 4.47
N ASN A 20 -5.76 -1.89 3.71
CA ASN A 20 -6.28 -0.54 3.50
C ASN A 20 -7.71 -0.55 2.92
N TRP A 21 -7.91 -1.25 1.81
CA TRP A 21 -9.23 -1.33 1.17
C TRP A 21 -10.25 -2.10 1.99
N ALA A 22 -9.83 -3.19 2.63
CA ALA A 22 -10.69 -3.93 3.56
C ALA A 22 -11.13 -3.06 4.74
N GLY A 23 -10.23 -2.24 5.28
CA GLY A 23 -10.54 -1.25 6.32
C GLY A 23 -11.61 -0.26 5.86
N VAL A 24 -11.44 0.35 4.68
CA VAL A 24 -12.44 1.25 4.09
C VAL A 24 -13.80 0.57 3.93
N VAL A 25 -13.83 -0.65 3.39
CA VAL A 25 -15.07 -1.42 3.22
C VAL A 25 -15.75 -1.69 4.56
N LEU A 26 -14.99 -2.08 5.60
CA LEU A 26 -15.54 -2.30 6.94
C LEU A 26 -16.10 -1.03 7.57
N VAL A 27 -15.44 0.13 7.36
CA VAL A 27 -15.97 1.42 7.81
C VAL A 27 -17.33 1.70 7.17
N LEU A 28 -17.43 1.55 5.84
CA LEU A 28 -18.67 1.78 5.11
C LEU A 28 -19.78 0.83 5.57
N ILE A 29 -19.48 -0.46 5.72
CA ILE A 29 -20.44 -1.44 6.25
C ILE A 29 -20.89 -1.03 7.65
N GLY A 30 -19.96 -0.75 8.56
CA GLY A 30 -20.28 -0.36 9.94
C GLY A 30 -21.15 0.89 10.02
N GLN A 31 -20.94 1.87 9.13
CA GLN A 31 -21.78 3.05 9.01
C GLN A 31 -23.18 2.72 8.47
N MET A 32 -23.27 1.92 7.40
CA MET A 32 -24.55 1.55 6.79
C MET A 32 -25.42 0.67 7.70
N THR A 33 -24.81 -0.18 8.50
CA THR A 33 -25.54 -1.10 9.40
C THR A 33 -25.73 -0.54 10.82
N GLY A 34 -25.22 0.67 11.11
CA GLY A 34 -25.25 1.22 12.46
C GLY A 34 -24.51 0.35 13.48
N ALA A 35 -23.38 -0.26 13.09
CA ALA A 35 -22.55 -1.13 13.92
C ALA A 35 -21.21 -0.45 14.27
N PRO A 36 -21.12 0.32 15.37
CA PRO A 36 -19.91 1.06 15.74
C PRO A 36 -18.65 0.19 15.87
N PRO A 37 -18.69 -1.04 16.44
CA PRO A 37 -17.49 -1.88 16.53
C PRO A 37 -16.91 -2.23 15.16
N THR A 38 -17.75 -2.49 14.15
CA THR A 38 -17.32 -2.79 12.78
C THR A 38 -16.63 -1.59 12.14
N ALA A 39 -17.18 -0.39 12.35
CA ALA A 39 -16.57 0.84 11.87
C ALA A 39 -15.20 1.09 12.54
N ILE A 40 -15.10 0.90 13.85
CA ILE A 40 -13.83 1.03 14.60
C ILE A 40 -12.78 0.03 14.09
N ALA A 41 -13.17 -1.24 13.90
CA ALA A 41 -12.28 -2.25 13.35
C ALA A 41 -11.76 -1.87 11.95
N GLY A 42 -12.65 -1.32 11.11
CA GLY A 42 -12.27 -0.79 9.80
C GLY A 42 -11.28 0.37 9.88
N ILE A 43 -11.47 1.33 10.78
CA ILE A 43 -10.56 2.46 11.01
C ILE A 43 -9.18 1.95 11.45
N VAL A 44 -9.14 1.01 12.40
CA VAL A 44 -7.87 0.43 12.89
C VAL A 44 -7.15 -0.29 11.76
N LEU A 45 -7.86 -1.10 10.98
CA LEU A 45 -7.27 -1.85 9.86
C LEU A 45 -6.73 -0.92 8.76
N PHE A 46 -7.47 0.15 8.43
CA PHE A 46 -7.00 1.19 7.52
C PHE A 46 -5.76 1.91 8.06
N GLY A 47 -5.75 2.24 9.36
CA GLY A 47 -4.59 2.85 10.01
C GLY A 47 -3.33 1.98 9.92
N ILE A 48 -3.48 0.67 10.15
CA ILE A 48 -2.39 -0.31 9.99
C ILE A 48 -1.91 -0.38 8.54
N GLY A 49 -2.83 -0.42 7.57
CA GLY A 49 -2.52 -0.41 6.13
C GLY A 49 -1.69 0.83 5.74
N GLN A 50 -2.14 2.02 6.14
CA GLN A 50 -1.43 3.27 5.85
C GLN A 50 -0.07 3.36 6.56
N ALA A 51 0.00 3.00 7.84
CA ALA A 51 1.25 3.00 8.58
C ALA A 51 2.27 2.03 7.95
N GLY A 52 1.83 0.84 7.54
CA GLY A 52 2.67 -0.12 6.84
C GLY A 52 3.15 0.38 5.48
N ILE A 53 2.28 1.02 4.69
CA ILE A 53 2.68 1.63 3.41
C ILE A 53 3.71 2.74 3.63
N ASN A 54 3.57 3.56 4.67
CA ASN A 54 4.56 4.58 5.04
C ASN A 54 5.92 3.97 5.40
N VAL A 55 5.93 2.96 6.28
CA VAL A 55 7.15 2.24 6.66
C VAL A 55 7.81 1.60 5.44
N LEU A 56 7.01 0.98 4.57
CA LEU A 56 7.50 0.39 3.34
C LEU A 56 8.09 1.46 2.42
N ALA A 57 7.38 2.55 2.14
CA ALA A 57 7.89 3.64 1.32
C ALA A 57 9.23 4.19 1.84
N PHE A 58 9.39 4.30 3.16
CA PHE A 58 10.63 4.69 3.79
C PHE A 58 11.73 3.63 3.64
N ALA A 59 11.42 2.34 3.79
CA ALA A 59 12.37 1.26 3.55
C ALA A 59 12.84 1.22 2.08
N LEU A 60 11.94 1.52 1.13
CA LEU A 60 12.22 1.57 -0.31
C LEU A 60 12.95 2.85 -0.75
N ARG A 61 13.22 3.80 0.14
CA ARG A 61 13.79 5.13 -0.20
C ARG A 61 15.12 5.09 -0.95
N ARG A 62 15.89 4.04 -0.73
CA ARG A 62 17.22 3.84 -1.35
C ARG A 62 17.13 3.26 -2.75
N TRP A 63 15.95 2.90 -3.23
CA TRP A 63 15.77 2.26 -4.52
C TRP A 63 15.32 3.25 -5.60
N PRO A 64 15.77 3.05 -6.85
CA PRO A 64 15.37 3.89 -7.96
C PRO A 64 13.87 3.71 -8.23
N VAL A 65 13.10 4.78 -7.96
CA VAL A 65 11.68 4.86 -8.29
C VAL A 65 11.54 5.67 -9.58
N PRO A 66 10.84 5.16 -10.60
CA PRO A 66 10.62 5.90 -11.83
C PRO A 66 10.01 7.28 -11.55
N ALA A 67 10.60 8.34 -12.12
CA ALA A 67 10.07 9.69 -12.02
C ALA A 67 8.95 9.90 -13.05
N GLY A 68 7.78 10.36 -12.61
CA GLY A 68 6.75 10.87 -13.52
C GLY A 68 7.00 12.34 -13.87
N ARG A 69 6.27 12.85 -14.86
CA ARG A 69 6.32 14.27 -15.29
C ARG A 69 6.01 15.25 -14.14
N PHE A 70 5.18 14.84 -13.19
CA PHE A 70 4.76 15.65 -12.04
C PHE A 70 5.60 15.45 -10.77
N ASP A 71 6.44 14.39 -10.73
CA ASP A 71 7.17 13.99 -9.52
C ASP A 71 8.69 14.07 -9.70
N ALA A 72 9.15 14.72 -10.76
CA ALA A 72 10.58 14.79 -11.11
C ALA A 72 11.44 15.43 -10.00
N ARG A 73 10.86 16.33 -9.19
CA ARG A 73 11.52 17.00 -8.05
C ARG A 73 11.22 16.33 -6.70
N ALA A 74 10.36 15.31 -6.67
CA ALA A 74 9.96 14.66 -5.42
C ALA A 74 11.03 13.67 -4.94
N SER A 75 11.16 13.55 -3.61
CA SER A 75 12.08 12.57 -3.01
C SER A 75 11.69 11.14 -3.39
N ASN A 76 12.65 10.20 -3.37
CA ASN A 76 12.37 8.77 -3.61
C ASN A 76 11.28 8.23 -2.67
N VAL A 77 11.25 8.69 -1.42
CA VAL A 77 10.23 8.33 -0.43
C VAL A 77 8.86 8.79 -0.90
N SER A 78 8.73 10.07 -1.28
CA SER A 78 7.45 10.64 -1.70
C SER A 78 6.92 9.96 -2.97
N ARG A 79 7.81 9.67 -3.92
CA ARG A 79 7.47 8.90 -5.13
C ARG A 79 7.05 7.47 -4.82
N ALA A 80 7.80 6.78 -3.97
CA ALA A 80 7.46 5.42 -3.53
C ALA A 80 6.09 5.41 -2.85
N TRP A 81 5.90 6.30 -1.88
CA TRP A 81 4.64 6.45 -1.16
C TRP A 81 3.48 6.68 -2.10
N HIS A 82 3.57 7.66 -3.01
CA HIS A 82 2.50 7.99 -3.94
C HIS A 82 2.10 6.79 -4.80
N ARG A 83 3.08 6.07 -5.36
CA ARG A 83 2.84 4.89 -6.19
C ARG A 83 2.24 3.72 -5.41
N LEU A 84 2.71 3.48 -4.19
CA LEU A 84 2.21 2.41 -3.33
C LEU A 84 0.77 2.69 -2.89
N THR A 85 0.49 3.92 -2.43
CA THR A 85 -0.84 4.34 -1.97
C THR A 85 -1.86 4.33 -3.11
N LEU A 86 -1.46 4.71 -4.34
CA LEU A 86 -2.33 4.65 -5.52
C LEU A 86 -2.51 3.24 -6.10
N GLY A 87 -1.83 2.22 -5.58
CA GLY A 87 -1.95 0.86 -6.11
C GLY A 87 -1.22 0.62 -7.44
N LEU A 88 -0.41 1.57 -7.92
CA LEU A 88 0.27 1.48 -9.21
C LEU A 88 1.29 0.33 -9.27
N GLU A 89 1.75 -0.15 -8.12
CA GLU A 89 2.70 -1.24 -8.00
C GLU A 89 2.03 -2.62 -7.84
N VAL A 90 0.70 -2.70 -7.70
CA VAL A 90 -0.04 -3.95 -7.47
C VAL A 90 0.21 -4.99 -8.58
N PRO A 91 0.08 -4.66 -9.87
CA PRO A 91 0.32 -5.65 -10.94
C PRO A 91 1.77 -6.13 -11.01
N ALA A 92 2.73 -5.28 -10.63
CA ALA A 92 4.14 -5.63 -10.61
C ALA A 92 4.46 -6.54 -9.42
N ALA A 93 3.93 -6.22 -8.23
CA ALA A 93 4.07 -7.04 -7.03
C ALA A 93 3.42 -8.42 -7.18
N LEU A 94 2.21 -8.49 -7.75
CA LEU A 94 1.55 -9.77 -8.02
C LEU A 94 2.33 -10.65 -9.01
N ARG A 95 2.89 -10.05 -10.08
CA ARG A 95 3.77 -10.78 -11.01
C ARG A 95 5.00 -11.32 -10.31
N ALA A 96 5.62 -10.54 -9.42
CA ALA A 96 6.77 -10.98 -8.65
C ALA A 96 6.45 -12.08 -7.63
N LEU A 97 5.20 -12.22 -7.19
CA LEU A 97 4.77 -13.36 -6.37
C LEU A 97 4.52 -14.62 -7.20
N ARG A 98 3.98 -14.46 -8.42
CA ARG A 98 3.59 -15.57 -9.32
C ARG A 98 4.75 -16.19 -10.09
N ASN A 99 5.71 -15.39 -10.55
CA ASN A 99 6.75 -15.83 -11.50
C ASN A 99 8.01 -16.38 -10.81
N SER A 100 7.84 -17.12 -9.72
CA SER A 100 8.95 -17.47 -8.83
C SER A 100 8.68 -18.70 -8.02
#